data_AF-A0A7L3XCW4-F1
#
_entry.id   AF-A0A7L3XCW4-F1
#
_cell.length_a   1.000
_cell.length_b   1.000
_cell.length_c   1.000
_cell.angle_alpha   90.00
_cell.angle_beta   90.00
_cell.angle_gamma   90.00
#
_symmetry.space_group_name_H-M   'P 1'
#
loop_
_entity.id
_entity.type
_entity.pdbx_description
1 polymer ?
#
loop_
_entity_poly.entity_id
_entity_poly.type
_entity_poly.pdbx_seq_one_letter_code
_entity_poly.pdbx_strand_id
1 'polypeptide(L)'
;MRRWASGWPEALKARAARYALERSLGPFLEERLRLEQLSLDLRGGTGTLRHLRLRAAAVDEVLAGAGAPLELREGCLGAVTVTVPWAALGSRACGLHVTGLRLALSPRECPGTPGTLSPPPRGPGPPGTPSPPP
;
A
#
# COMPACT_ATOMS: atom_id res chain seq x y z
N MET A 1 -37.41 -23.91 -2.99
CA MET A 1 -37.65 -22.54 -2.50
C MET A 1 -36.79 -22.29 -1.27
N ARG A 2 -35.63 -21.63 -1.41
CA ARG A 2 -34.64 -21.46 -0.33
C ARG A 2 -35.00 -20.26 0.54
N ARG A 3 -35.59 -20.54 1.71
CA ARG A 3 -36.08 -19.56 2.70
C ARG A 3 -34.98 -19.03 3.64
N TRP A 4 -33.78 -18.74 3.12
CA TRP A 4 -32.66 -18.23 3.95
C TRP A 4 -32.42 -16.72 3.79
N ALA A 5 -33.34 -16.01 3.13
CA ALA A 5 -33.37 -14.54 3.12
C ALA A 5 -33.96 -13.97 4.43
N SER A 6 -33.94 -14.73 5.53
CA SER A 6 -34.31 -14.27 6.85
C SER A 6 -33.25 -13.28 7.34
N GLY A 7 -33.67 -12.02 7.51
CA GLY A 7 -32.83 -10.88 7.81
C GLY A 7 -31.82 -11.17 8.91
N TRP A 8 -30.55 -11.31 8.51
CA TRP A 8 -29.46 -11.35 9.45
C TRP A 8 -29.52 -10.09 10.33
N PRO A 9 -29.29 -10.21 11.65
CA PRO A 9 -29.26 -9.07 12.55
C PRO A 9 -28.31 -8.02 12.00
N GLU A 10 -28.70 -6.76 12.10
CA GLU A 10 -27.88 -5.63 11.66
C GLU A 10 -26.49 -5.66 12.31
N ALA A 11 -26.42 -6.08 13.57
CA ALA A 11 -25.18 -6.31 14.29
C ALA A 11 -24.29 -7.40 13.68
N LEU A 12 -24.86 -8.46 13.10
CA LEU A 12 -24.07 -9.48 12.40
C LEU A 12 -23.58 -8.95 11.05
N LYS A 13 -24.43 -8.21 10.33
CA LYS A 13 -24.03 -7.58 9.07
C LYS A 13 -22.84 -6.65 9.28
N ALA A 14 -22.93 -5.84 10.34
CA ALA A 14 -21.85 -4.98 10.80
C ALA A 14 -20.57 -5.76 11.13
N ARG A 15 -20.68 -6.84 11.92
CA ARG A 15 -19.53 -7.67 12.32
C ARG A 15 -18.87 -8.35 11.13
N ALA A 16 -19.63 -8.89 10.19
CA ALA A 16 -19.06 -9.58 9.03
C ALA A 16 -18.48 -8.59 7.99
N ALA A 17 -19.10 -7.43 7.77
CA ALA A 17 -18.51 -6.36 6.96
C ALA A 17 -17.19 -5.86 7.57
N ARG A 18 -17.18 -5.63 8.88
CA ARG A 18 -15.97 -5.31 9.64
C ARG A 18 -14.91 -6.40 9.49
N TYR A 19 -15.28 -7.67 9.70
CA TYR A 19 -14.34 -8.78 9.64
C TYR A 19 -13.73 -8.93 8.24
N ALA A 20 -14.52 -8.74 7.19
CA ALA A 20 -14.02 -8.74 5.82
C ALA A 20 -13.00 -7.61 5.60
N LEU A 21 -13.27 -6.40 6.09
CA LEU A 21 -12.33 -5.27 6.01
C LEU A 21 -11.08 -5.54 6.86
N GLU A 22 -11.22 -6.03 8.09
CA GLU A 22 -10.09 -6.37 8.95
C GLU A 22 -9.23 -7.48 8.35
N ARG A 23 -9.83 -8.47 7.70
CA ARG A 23 -9.08 -9.55 7.05
C ARG A 23 -8.38 -9.09 5.77
N SER A 24 -9.04 -8.29 4.94
CA SER A 24 -8.50 -7.84 3.65
C SER A 24 -7.51 -6.68 3.81
N LEU A 25 -7.78 -5.73 4.70
CA LEU A 25 -6.98 -4.52 4.87
C LEU A 25 -6.18 -4.49 6.17
N GLY A 26 -6.48 -5.37 7.14
CA GLY A 26 -5.74 -5.44 8.41
C GLY A 26 -4.22 -5.46 8.29
N PRO A 27 -3.59 -6.24 7.38
CA PRO A 27 -2.14 -6.22 7.24
C PRO A 27 -1.61 -4.89 6.68
N PHE A 28 -2.42 -4.16 5.92
CA PHE A 28 -2.04 -2.89 5.29
C PHE A 28 -2.34 -1.66 6.15
N LEU A 29 -3.12 -1.79 7.24
CA LEU A 29 -3.58 -0.67 8.07
C LEU A 29 -2.71 -0.52 9.32
N GLU A 30 -2.35 0.72 9.64
CA GLU A 30 -1.50 1.01 10.81
C GLU A 30 -2.27 0.82 12.11
N GLU A 31 -3.53 1.24 12.11
CA GLU A 31 -4.47 1.07 13.21
C GLU A 31 -5.46 -0.07 12.94
N ARG A 32 -5.84 -0.79 14.01
CA ARG A 32 -6.96 -1.73 13.94
C ARG A 32 -8.23 -0.95 13.61
N LEU A 33 -8.94 -1.40 12.58
CA LEU A 33 -10.20 -0.80 12.16
C LEU A 33 -11.17 -0.66 13.34
N ARG A 34 -11.55 0.58 13.65
CA ARG A 34 -12.54 0.84 14.68
C ARG A 34 -13.94 0.79 14.08
N LEU A 35 -14.86 0.16 14.81
CA LEU A 35 -16.27 0.09 14.42
C LEU A 35 -16.89 1.48 14.33
N GLU A 36 -16.38 2.45 15.10
CA GLU A 36 -16.87 3.84 15.14
C GLU A 36 -16.60 4.59 13.83
N GLN A 37 -15.56 4.20 13.08
CA GLN A 37 -15.23 4.81 11.78
C GLN A 37 -16.03 4.18 10.62
N LEU A 38 -16.66 3.02 10.88
CA LEU A 38 -17.43 2.26 9.91
C LEU A 38 -18.87 2.80 9.86
N SER A 39 -19.19 3.54 8.80
CA SER A 39 -20.55 3.95 8.50
C SER A 39 -21.26 2.83 7.74
N LEU A 40 -22.22 2.19 8.42
CA LEU A 40 -22.95 1.03 7.96
C LEU A 40 -24.24 1.44 7.26
N ASP A 41 -24.38 1.12 5.98
CA ASP A 41 -25.66 1.22 5.30
C ASP A 41 -26.40 -0.12 5.35
N LEU A 42 -27.41 -0.13 6.23
CA LEU A 42 -28.20 -1.29 6.61
C LEU A 42 -29.17 -1.74 5.50
N ARG A 43 -29.51 -0.85 4.57
CA ARG A 43 -30.40 -1.12 3.44
C ARG A 43 -29.70 -1.84 2.31
N GLY A 44 -28.47 -1.44 1.96
CA GLY A 44 -27.68 -2.07 0.90
C GLY A 44 -26.80 -3.23 1.37
N GLY A 45 -26.59 -3.38 2.69
CA GLY A 45 -25.61 -4.33 3.21
C GLY A 45 -24.18 -3.92 2.88
N THR A 46 -23.94 -2.60 2.78
CA THR A 46 -22.65 -2.02 2.45
C THR A 46 -22.04 -1.37 3.69
N GLY A 47 -20.75 -1.60 3.92
CA GLY A 47 -19.98 -0.94 4.98
C GLY A 47 -19.04 0.06 4.36
N THR A 48 -19.20 1.35 4.68
CA THR A 48 -18.28 2.39 4.24
C THR A 48 -17.39 2.82 5.40
N LEU A 49 -16.14 3.08 5.10
CA LEU A 49 -15.13 3.41 6.09
C LEU A 49 -14.30 4.54 5.52
N ARG A 50 -14.02 5.57 6.32
CA ARG A 50 -13.36 6.80 5.84
C ARG A 50 -12.10 7.09 6.63
N HIS A 51 -11.18 7.80 6.01
CA HIS A 51 -9.96 8.33 6.63
C HIS A 51 -9.08 7.24 7.29
N LEU A 52 -8.52 6.35 6.47
CA LEU A 52 -7.64 5.29 6.96
C LEU A 52 -6.18 5.59 6.66
N ARG A 53 -5.32 5.22 7.61
CA ARG A 53 -3.85 5.29 7.45
C ARG A 53 -3.29 3.92 7.11
N LEU A 54 -2.49 3.88 6.06
CA LEU A 54 -1.82 2.66 5.60
C LEU A 54 -0.43 2.57 6.26
N ARG A 55 0.00 1.35 6.56
CA ARG A 55 1.37 1.09 7.05
C ARG A 55 2.36 1.30 5.92
N ALA A 56 3.37 2.13 6.17
CA ALA A 56 4.55 2.25 5.30
C ALA A 56 5.12 0.87 4.96
N ALA A 57 5.48 0.10 5.99
CA ALA A 57 6.09 -1.23 5.85
C ALA A 57 5.29 -2.20 4.97
N ALA A 58 3.95 -2.25 5.09
CA ALA A 58 3.15 -3.20 4.30
C ALA A 58 3.11 -2.83 2.81
N VAL A 59 3.15 -1.54 2.49
CA VAL A 59 3.18 -1.06 1.11
C VAL A 59 4.60 -1.16 0.54
N ASP A 60 5.63 -0.90 1.35
CA ASP A 60 7.02 -1.09 0.98
C ASP A 60 7.31 -2.54 0.59
N GLU A 61 6.77 -3.53 1.31
CA GLU A 61 6.89 -4.95 0.95
C GLU A 61 6.26 -5.27 -0.41
N VAL A 62 5.08 -4.70 -0.72
CA VAL A 62 4.43 -4.86 -2.03
C VAL A 62 5.28 -4.21 -3.13
N LEU A 63 5.85 -3.05 -2.84
CA LEU A 63 6.65 -2.27 -3.78
C LEU A 63 8.01 -2.93 -4.05
N ALA A 64 8.61 -3.51 -3.01
CA ALA A 64 9.80 -4.36 -3.10
C ALA A 64 9.52 -5.62 -3.92
N GLY A 65 8.37 -6.27 -3.70
CA GLY A 65 7.92 -7.41 -4.52
C GLY A 65 7.70 -7.04 -6.00
N ALA A 66 7.38 -5.77 -6.29
CA ALA A 66 7.29 -5.23 -7.65
C ALA A 66 8.63 -4.76 -8.22
N GLY A 67 9.73 -4.81 -7.45
CA GLY A 67 11.06 -4.40 -7.89
C GLY A 67 11.26 -2.88 -7.99
N ALA A 68 10.41 -2.08 -7.33
CA ALA A 68 10.53 -0.63 -7.35
C ALA A 68 11.37 -0.12 -6.16
N PRO A 69 12.44 0.66 -6.39
CA PRO A 69 13.25 1.25 -5.33
C PRO A 69 12.56 2.49 -4.76
N LEU A 70 11.37 2.34 -4.20
CA LEU A 70 10.55 3.42 -3.67
C LEU A 70 10.23 3.10 -2.19
N GLU A 71 10.21 4.13 -1.35
CA GLU A 71 9.84 4.10 0.07
C GLU A 71 8.54 4.86 0.26
N LEU A 72 7.54 4.25 0.91
CA LEU A 72 6.30 4.92 1.26
C LEU A 72 6.54 5.88 2.43
N ARG A 73 6.46 7.19 2.16
CA ARG A 73 6.52 8.24 3.20
C ARG A 73 5.20 8.41 3.91
N GLU A 74 4.11 8.47 3.16
CA GLU A 74 2.77 8.67 3.70
C GLU A 74 1.73 7.92 2.85
N GLY A 75 0.87 7.13 3.50
CA GLY A 75 -0.24 6.44 2.85
C GLY A 75 -1.56 6.78 3.53
N CYS A 76 -2.46 7.43 2.80
CA CYS A 76 -3.81 7.69 3.28
C CYS A 76 -4.87 7.20 2.29
N LEU A 77 -5.96 6.67 2.83
CA LEU A 77 -7.06 6.13 2.06
C LEU A 77 -8.31 6.92 2.42
N GLY A 78 -8.90 7.57 1.41
CA GLY A 78 -10.08 8.40 1.54
C GLY A 78 -11.30 7.64 2.04
N ALA A 79 -11.78 6.67 1.28
CA ALA A 79 -12.87 5.80 1.70
C ALA A 79 -12.78 4.38 1.12
N VAL A 80 -13.12 3.38 1.94
CA VAL A 80 -13.31 1.99 1.53
C VAL A 80 -14.78 1.63 1.67
N THR A 81 -15.35 1.03 0.64
CA THR A 81 -16.71 0.49 0.64
C THR A 81 -16.65 -1.02 0.46
N VAL A 82 -17.11 -1.77 1.45
CA VAL A 82 -17.31 -3.21 1.34
C VAL A 82 -18.77 -3.49 0.98
N THR A 83 -18.97 -4.35 0.00
CA THR A 83 -20.28 -4.84 -0.45
C THR A 83 -20.36 -6.32 -0.13
N VAL A 84 -21.16 -6.68 0.87
CA VAL A 84 -21.35 -8.07 1.27
C VAL A 84 -22.69 -8.56 0.72
N PRO A 85 -22.71 -9.50 -0.24
CA PRO A 85 -23.96 -10.02 -0.79
C PRO A 85 -24.60 -11.02 0.19
N TRP A 86 -25.30 -10.51 1.22
CA TRP A 86 -25.93 -11.32 2.29
C TRP A 86 -26.84 -12.43 1.75
N ALA A 87 -27.54 -12.18 0.65
CA ALA A 87 -28.43 -13.13 0.00
C ALA A 87 -27.70 -14.32 -0.66
N ALA A 88 -26.39 -14.19 -0.88
CA ALA A 88 -25.57 -15.12 -1.66
C ALA A 88 -24.17 -15.31 -1.05
N LEU A 89 -24.01 -15.18 0.26
CA LEU A 89 -22.73 -15.31 0.98
C LEU A 89 -21.97 -16.61 0.66
N GLY A 90 -22.68 -17.68 0.28
CA GLY A 90 -22.08 -18.95 -0.13
C GLY A 90 -21.79 -19.09 -1.63
N SER A 91 -22.21 -18.15 -2.48
CA SER A 91 -22.06 -18.25 -3.94
C SER A 91 -21.47 -17.02 -4.61
N ARG A 92 -21.34 -15.89 -3.91
CA ARG A 92 -20.74 -14.65 -4.43
C ARG A 92 -19.68 -14.13 -3.48
N ALA A 93 -18.55 -13.73 -4.06
CA ALA A 93 -17.48 -13.08 -3.33
C ALA A 93 -17.92 -11.71 -2.80
N CYS A 94 -17.39 -11.32 -1.64
CA CYS A 94 -17.53 -9.96 -1.13
C CYS A 94 -16.77 -8.99 -2.04
N GLY A 95 -17.42 -7.90 -2.43
CA GLY A 95 -16.78 -6.83 -3.21
C GLY A 95 -16.15 -5.81 -2.28
N LEU A 96 -14.93 -5.37 -2.58
CA LEU A 96 -14.27 -4.30 -1.83
C LEU A 96 -13.86 -3.21 -2.81
N HIS A 97 -14.30 -1.99 -2.54
CA HIS A 97 -14.09 -0.84 -3.40
C HIS A 97 -13.32 0.22 -2.61
N VAL A 98 -12.12 0.57 -3.07
CA VAL A 98 -11.24 1.55 -2.43
C VAL A 98 -11.28 2.84 -3.25
N THR A 99 -11.45 3.98 -2.59
CA THR A 99 -11.52 5.30 -3.24
C THR A 99 -10.63 6.30 -2.52
N GLY A 100 -10.04 7.21 -3.30
CA GLY A 100 -9.18 8.27 -2.74
C GLY A 100 -7.92 7.75 -2.09
N LEU A 101 -7.31 6.70 -2.65
CA LEU A 101 -5.99 6.22 -2.25
C LEU A 101 -4.94 7.27 -2.64
N ARG A 102 -4.20 7.79 -1.65
CA ARG A 102 -3.07 8.69 -1.84
C ARG A 102 -1.85 8.08 -1.19
N LEU A 103 -0.81 7.91 -2.00
CA LEU A 103 0.48 7.38 -1.59
C LEU A 103 1.53 8.44 -1.94
N ALA A 104 2.25 8.92 -0.93
CA ALA A 104 3.44 9.74 -1.10
C ALA A 104 4.65 8.82 -1.07
N LEU A 105 5.21 8.55 -2.25
CA LEU A 105 6.39 7.72 -2.43
C LEU A 105 7.62 8.61 -2.57
N SER A 106 8.71 8.25 -1.91
CA SER A 106 10.03 8.80 -2.19
C SER A 106 10.88 7.75 -2.86
N PRO A 107 11.67 8.09 -3.90
CA PRO A 107 12.67 7.17 -4.39
C PRO A 107 13.66 6.83 -3.28
N ARG A 108 13.86 5.53 -3.04
CA ARG A 108 15.06 5.05 -2.34
C ARG A 108 16.20 5.32 -3.30
N GLU A 109 17.07 6.22 -2.91
CA GLU A 109 18.33 6.45 -3.60
C GLU A 109 19.07 5.10 -3.55
N CYS A 110 19.02 4.35 -4.64
CA CYS A 110 19.92 3.22 -4.82
C CYS A 110 21.33 3.81 -4.71
N PRO A 111 22.16 3.38 -3.73
CA PRO A 111 23.57 3.72 -3.70
C PRO A 111 24.25 2.91 -4.80
N GLY A 112 24.02 3.30 -6.04
CA GLY A 112 24.30 2.50 -7.22
C GLY A 112 24.32 3.37 -8.45
N THR A 113 25.04 4.48 -8.37
CA THR A 113 26.03 4.97 -9.35
C THR A 113 26.27 6.46 -9.06
N PRO A 114 27.30 6.82 -8.28
CA PRO A 114 27.88 8.14 -8.40
C PRO A 114 28.44 8.21 -9.83
N GLY A 115 27.66 8.79 -10.74
CA GLY A 115 28.12 9.27 -12.03
C GLY A 115 29.05 10.46 -11.85
N THR A 116 30.12 10.28 -11.08
CA THR A 116 31.32 11.12 -11.19
C THR A 116 32.31 10.29 -11.97
N LEU A 117 32.21 10.42 -13.29
CA LEU A 117 33.39 10.45 -14.14
C LEU A 117 34.38 11.42 -13.50
N SER A 118 35.25 10.90 -12.66
CA SER A 118 36.48 11.59 -12.32
C SER A 118 37.26 11.67 -13.63
N PRO A 119 37.60 12.87 -14.15
CA PRO A 119 38.49 12.94 -15.29
C PRO A 119 39.80 12.22 -14.93
N PRO A 120 40.44 11.48 -15.86
CA PRO A 120 41.69 10.81 -15.55
C PRO A 120 42.71 11.85 -15.05
N PRO A 121 43.56 11.52 -14.07
CA PRO A 121 44.68 12.38 -13.74
C PRO A 121 45.55 12.49 -14.99
N ARG A 122 45.52 13.67 -15.64
CA ARG A 122 46.47 14.06 -16.68
C ARG A 122 47.86 13.85 -16.08
N GLY A 123 48.57 12.83 -16.55
CA GLY A 123 49.89 12.49 -16.05
C GLY A 123 50.84 13.70 -16.16
N PRO A 124 51.75 13.90 -15.20
CA PRO A 124 52.88 14.78 -15.43
C PRO A 124 53.73 14.16 -16.54
N GLY A 125 54.06 14.97 -17.55
CA GLY A 125 54.82 14.55 -18.73
C GLY A 125 56.18 13.92 -18.38
N PRO A 126 56.79 13.20 -19.34
CA PRO A 126 58.04 12.50 -19.09
C PRO A 126 59.16 13.49 -18.70
N PRO A 127 59.98 13.18 -17.69
CA PRO A 127 61.17 13.97 -17.39
C PRO A 127 62.16 13.83 -18.55
N GLY A 128 62.70 14.98 -18.97
CA GLY A 128 63.69 15.08 -20.03
C GLY A 128 64.90 14.17 -19.81
N THR A 129 65.42 13.68 -20.93
CA THR A 129 66.66 12.93 -21.10
C THR A 129 67.84 13.50 -20.29
N PRO A 130 68.68 12.66 -19.67
CA PRO A 130 69.93 13.09 -19.07
C PRO A 130 70.97 13.44 -20.14
N SER A 131 71.61 14.60 -20.02
CA SER A 131 72.77 14.99 -20.84
C SER A 131 74.06 14.77 -20.04
N PRO A 132 75.13 14.18 -20.62
CA PRO A 132 76.36 13.81 -19.91
C PRO A 132 77.36 14.98 -19.76
N PRO A 133 78.31 14.90 -18.80
CA PRO A 133 79.26 15.97 -18.53
C PRO A 133 80.55 15.88 -19.36
N PRO A 134 81.24 17.01 -19.63
CA PRO A 134 82.68 17.08 -19.87
C PRO A 134 83.49 17.33 -18.59
#